data_AF-A0A838R959-F1
#
_entry.id   AF-A0A838R959-F1
#
_cell.length_a   1.000
_cell.length_b   1.000
_cell.length_c   1.000
_cell.angle_alpha   90.00
_cell.angle_beta   90.00
_cell.angle_gamma   90.00
#
_symmetry.space_group_name_H-M   'P 1'
#
loop_
_entity.id
_entity.type
_entity.pdbx_description
1 polymer ?
#
loop_
_entity_poly.entity_id
_entity_poly.type
_entity_poly.pdbx_seq_one_letter_code
_entity_poly.pdbx_strand_id
1 'polypeptide(L)'
;MNQRIWQLAQRGILSAAFTVAVASSGYAQAAAKGAAVTYEKKSDAELKQTLSPIQYKVTQKDGTEPPFANEYWDDKHTGIYVDVVSGEPLFSSLDKYDSGTGWPSFVRPLEPANVTEHEDRGFFTTRTEVRSKHADSHLGHVFDDGPAPTGLRYCMNSAALRFVPVDRLESEGYGQYLPLFQQAAK
;
A
#
# COMPACT_ATOMS: atom_id res chain seq x y z
N MET A 1 -73.63 33.77 -5.13
CA MET A 1 -72.37 34.52 -4.97
C MET A 1 -71.64 33.90 -3.79
N ASN A 2 -70.75 32.93 -4.06
CA ASN A 2 -69.29 33.03 -3.85
C ASN A 2 -68.93 33.55 -2.43
N GLN A 3 -68.20 32.87 -1.53
CA GLN A 3 -67.33 31.69 -1.55
C GLN A 3 -67.24 31.17 -0.08
N ARG A 4 -67.11 29.84 0.08
CA ARG A 4 -66.21 29.07 0.99
C ARG A 4 -65.87 29.75 2.34
N ILE A 5 -66.02 29.11 3.50
CA ILE A 5 -65.23 27.95 3.96
C ILE A 5 -65.94 27.35 5.19
N TRP A 6 -66.06 26.02 5.22
CA TRP A 6 -66.59 25.25 6.34
C TRP A 6 -65.49 24.87 7.33
N GLN A 7 -65.82 25.06 8.62
CA GLN A 7 -65.51 24.27 9.82
C GLN A 7 -64.15 23.59 9.96
N LEU A 8 -63.46 23.88 11.07
CA LEU A 8 -62.58 22.92 11.72
C LEU A 8 -62.80 22.88 13.23
N ALA A 9 -63.05 21.66 13.67
CA ALA A 9 -63.39 21.26 15.02
C ALA A 9 -62.16 21.18 15.92
N GLN A 10 -62.46 21.43 17.20
CA GLN A 10 -61.68 21.15 18.39
C GLN A 10 -61.13 19.71 18.49
N ARG A 11 -59.99 19.61 19.22
CA ARG A 11 -59.50 18.54 20.12
C ARG A 11 -58.31 17.71 19.66
N GLY A 12 -57.35 17.60 20.59
CA GLY A 12 -56.60 16.35 20.80
C GLY A 12 -55.09 16.52 20.94
N ILE A 13 -54.63 16.96 22.12
CA ILE A 13 -53.26 16.75 22.55
C ILE A 13 -53.18 15.31 23.10
N LEU A 14 -52.37 14.45 22.48
CA LEU A 14 -51.80 13.27 23.12
C LEU A 14 -50.35 13.14 22.67
N SER A 15 -49.44 13.26 23.65
CA SER A 15 -48.01 13.00 23.50
C SER A 15 -47.76 11.51 23.29
N ALA A 16 -46.92 11.18 22.32
CA ALA A 16 -46.19 9.92 22.28
C ALA A 16 -44.76 10.22 21.86
N ALA A 17 -43.83 10.18 22.82
CA ALA A 17 -42.41 10.21 22.54
C ALA A 17 -42.02 8.84 21.96
N PHE A 18 -41.66 8.79 20.68
CA PHE A 18 -41.15 7.60 20.02
C PHE A 18 -39.62 7.70 19.97
N THR A 19 -38.95 7.06 20.92
CA THR A 19 -37.49 6.90 20.89
C THR A 19 -37.15 5.82 19.87
N VAL A 20 -36.58 6.21 18.73
CA VAL A 20 -35.97 5.26 17.79
C VAL A 20 -34.62 4.84 18.38
N ALA A 21 -34.56 3.63 18.94
CA ALA A 21 -33.28 2.98 19.22
C ALA A 21 -32.67 2.54 17.89
N VAL A 22 -31.69 3.28 17.40
CA VAL A 22 -30.89 2.87 16.24
C VAL A 22 -29.98 1.73 16.69
N ALA A 23 -30.20 0.53 16.16
CA ALA A 23 -29.38 -0.64 16.43
C ALA A 23 -27.95 -0.41 15.92
N SER A 24 -27.04 -0.03 16.81
CA SER A 24 -25.62 0.18 16.56
C SER A 24 -24.79 -1.12 16.60
N SER A 25 -25.41 -2.28 16.34
CA SER A 25 -24.77 -3.58 16.53
C SER A 25 -24.10 -4.17 15.28
N GLY A 26 -24.21 -3.54 14.10
CA GLY A 26 -23.70 -4.10 12.84
C GLY A 26 -22.29 -3.65 12.44
N TYR A 27 -21.92 -2.41 12.78
CA TYR A 27 -20.66 -1.81 12.30
C TYR A 27 -19.47 -2.04 13.24
N ALA A 28 -19.70 -2.34 14.51
CA ALA A 28 -18.63 -2.53 15.49
C ALA A 28 -18.00 -3.94 15.45
N GLN A 29 -18.65 -4.91 14.80
CA GLN A 29 -18.20 -6.32 14.83
C GLN A 29 -17.33 -6.72 13.63
N ALA A 30 -17.18 -5.88 12.60
CA ALA A 30 -16.40 -6.19 11.40
C ALA A 30 -14.93 -5.72 11.46
N ALA A 31 -14.55 -4.93 12.47
CA ALA A 31 -13.21 -4.34 12.59
C ALA A 31 -12.19 -5.22 13.35
N ALA A 32 -12.60 -6.39 13.83
CA ALA A 32 -11.80 -7.21 14.74
C ALA A 32 -11.54 -8.61 14.17
N LYS A 33 -10.68 -8.73 13.14
CA LYS A 33 -9.98 -9.98 12.78
C LYS A 33 -8.86 -9.77 11.75
N GLY A 34 -7.88 -8.94 12.08
CA GLY A 34 -6.54 -9.06 11.52
C GLY A 34 -5.60 -9.28 12.69
N ALA A 35 -4.97 -10.45 12.80
CA ALA A 35 -3.84 -10.59 13.71
C ALA A 35 -2.84 -9.47 13.36
N ALA A 36 -2.34 -8.74 14.35
CA ALA A 36 -1.31 -7.73 14.11
C ALA A 36 -0.07 -8.47 13.60
N VAL A 37 0.13 -8.49 12.28
CA VAL A 37 1.32 -9.07 11.67
C VAL A 37 2.48 -8.17 12.05
N THR A 38 3.42 -8.71 12.83
CA THR A 38 4.67 -8.02 13.15
C THR A 38 5.68 -8.34 12.04
N TYR A 39 6.17 -7.30 11.38
CA TYR A 39 7.25 -7.40 10.40
C TYR A 39 8.58 -7.21 11.14
N GLU A 40 9.50 -8.16 10.98
CA GLU A 40 10.79 -8.14 11.67
C GLU A 40 11.94 -8.51 10.73
N LYS A 41 13.09 -7.87 10.93
CA LYS A 41 14.34 -8.23 10.27
C LYS A 41 14.91 -9.51 10.87
N LYS A 42 15.16 -10.52 10.04
CA LYS A 42 15.92 -11.71 10.47
C LYS A 42 17.39 -11.37 10.71
N SER A 43 18.10 -12.26 11.39
CA SER A 43 19.54 -12.07 11.62
C SER A 43 20.34 -12.11 10.31
N ASP A 44 21.50 -11.45 10.26
CA ASP A 44 22.38 -11.44 9.07
C ASP A 44 22.76 -12.86 8.60
N ALA A 45 22.96 -13.79 9.55
CA ALA A 45 23.26 -15.18 9.25
C ALA A 45 22.11 -15.88 8.52
N GLU A 46 20.86 -15.65 8.96
CA GLU A 46 19.68 -16.19 8.29
C GLU A 46 19.45 -15.54 6.93
N LEU A 47 19.67 -14.21 6.82
CA LEU A 47 19.53 -13.50 5.55
C LEU A 47 20.51 -14.03 4.49
N LYS A 48 21.76 -14.32 4.86
CA LYS A 48 22.75 -14.93 3.95
C LYS A 48 22.36 -16.33 3.46
N GLN A 49 21.54 -17.05 4.23
CA GLN A 49 21.08 -18.40 3.86
C GLN A 49 19.78 -18.38 3.05
N THR A 50 18.94 -17.36 3.24
CA THR A 50 17.59 -17.30 2.68
C THR A 50 17.49 -16.41 1.44
N LEU A 51 18.30 -15.35 1.37
CA LEU A 51 18.32 -14.44 0.22
C LEU A 51 19.28 -14.94 -0.85
N SER A 52 18.93 -14.71 -2.10
CA SER A 52 19.89 -14.83 -3.20
C SER A 52 21.02 -13.80 -3.06
N PRO A 53 22.18 -14.01 -3.71
CA PRO A 53 23.29 -13.08 -3.64
C PRO A 53 22.93 -11.64 -4.04
N ILE A 54 22.07 -11.46 -5.05
CA ILE A 54 21.64 -10.12 -5.49
C ILE A 54 20.66 -9.48 -4.49
N GLN A 55 19.71 -10.25 -3.95
CA GLN A 55 18.78 -9.75 -2.93
C GLN A 55 19.53 -9.31 -1.68
N TYR A 56 20.50 -10.09 -1.20
CA TYR A 56 21.33 -9.71 -0.06
C TYR A 56 22.18 -8.47 -0.36
N LYS A 57 22.83 -8.42 -1.54
CA LYS A 57 23.65 -7.28 -1.95
C LYS A 57 22.82 -5.98 -2.05
N VAL A 58 21.64 -6.04 -2.64
CA VAL A 58 20.75 -4.88 -2.76
C VAL A 58 20.27 -4.47 -1.38
N THR A 59 19.57 -5.35 -0.66
CA THR A 59 18.85 -4.97 0.57
C THR A 59 19.76 -4.67 1.76
N GLN A 60 20.93 -5.32 1.87
CA GLN A 60 21.81 -5.23 3.06
C GLN A 60 23.13 -4.50 2.82
N LYS A 61 23.49 -4.20 1.56
CA LYS A 61 24.76 -3.58 1.16
C LYS A 61 24.56 -2.42 0.19
N ASP A 62 23.35 -1.84 0.16
CA ASP A 62 22.98 -0.68 -0.67
C ASP A 62 23.34 -0.87 -2.15
N GLY A 63 23.25 -2.12 -2.60
CA GLY A 63 23.54 -2.48 -3.99
C GLY A 63 22.41 -2.04 -4.91
N THR A 64 22.72 -1.96 -6.20
CA THR A 64 21.73 -1.73 -7.26
C THR A 64 21.82 -2.85 -8.29
N GLU A 65 20.69 -3.43 -8.67
CA GLU A 65 20.61 -4.45 -9.72
C GLU A 65 20.70 -3.80 -11.12
N PRO A 66 21.09 -4.55 -12.16
CA PRO A 66 21.18 -3.99 -13.50
C PRO A 66 19.80 -3.56 -14.06
N PRO A 67 19.73 -2.46 -14.82
CA PRO A 67 18.49 -2.06 -15.49
C PRO A 67 18.09 -3.10 -16.56
N PHE A 68 16.80 -3.31 -16.76
CA PHE A 68 16.20 -4.22 -17.75
C PHE A 68 16.60 -5.71 -17.62
N ALA A 69 17.42 -6.07 -16.63
CA ALA A 69 17.83 -7.45 -16.34
C ALA A 69 17.46 -7.78 -14.89
N ASN A 70 16.19 -7.58 -14.58
CA ASN A 70 15.59 -7.86 -13.28
C ASN A 70 14.16 -8.38 -13.44
N GLU A 71 13.55 -8.83 -12.35
CA GLU A 71 12.30 -9.60 -12.41
C GLU A 71 11.06 -8.74 -12.66
N TYR A 72 11.02 -7.50 -12.19
CA TYR A 72 9.78 -6.73 -12.10
C TYR A 72 9.76 -5.44 -12.93
N TRP A 73 10.78 -5.13 -13.73
CA TRP A 73 10.76 -3.90 -14.55
C TRP A 73 9.58 -3.88 -15.52
N ASP A 74 9.31 -4.97 -16.25
CA ASP A 74 8.22 -5.09 -17.23
C ASP A 74 6.97 -5.78 -16.69
N ASP A 75 7.00 -6.29 -15.45
CA ASP A 75 5.86 -6.97 -14.83
C ASP A 75 4.58 -6.10 -14.79
N LYS A 76 3.46 -6.68 -15.23
CA LYS A 76 2.12 -6.05 -15.30
C LYS A 76 1.04 -6.85 -14.55
N HIS A 77 1.42 -7.88 -13.79
CA HIS A 77 0.44 -8.65 -13.03
C HIS A 77 -0.20 -7.81 -11.92
N THR A 78 -1.45 -8.12 -11.59
CA THR A 78 -2.17 -7.45 -10.50
C THR A 78 -1.82 -8.10 -9.16
N GLY A 79 -1.37 -7.28 -8.22
CA GLY A 79 -0.94 -7.68 -6.89
C GLY A 79 -0.20 -6.56 -6.14
N ILE A 80 0.45 -6.93 -5.05
CA ILE A 80 1.31 -6.03 -4.26
C ILE A 80 2.77 -6.51 -4.29
N TYR A 81 3.67 -5.57 -4.04
CA TYR A 81 5.08 -5.84 -3.82
C TYR A 81 5.37 -5.65 -2.34
N VAL A 82 5.92 -6.69 -1.70
CA VAL A 82 6.30 -6.69 -0.29
C VAL A 82 7.83 -6.71 -0.16
N ASP A 83 8.37 -6.30 0.98
CA ASP A 83 9.79 -6.46 1.26
C ASP A 83 10.17 -7.95 1.22
N VAL A 84 11.19 -8.28 0.43
CA VAL A 84 11.72 -9.66 0.34
C VAL A 84 12.26 -10.17 1.69
N VAL A 85 12.63 -9.26 2.60
CA VAL A 85 13.21 -9.55 3.91
C VAL A 85 12.14 -9.74 4.98
N SER A 86 11.33 -8.72 5.24
CA SER A 86 10.35 -8.70 6.34
C SER A 86 8.95 -9.17 5.91
N GLY A 87 8.63 -9.10 4.62
CA GLY A 87 7.28 -9.30 4.11
C GLY A 87 6.35 -8.11 4.32
N GLU A 88 6.84 -6.95 4.77
CA GLU A 88 6.00 -5.76 4.93
C GLU A 88 5.50 -5.25 3.56
N PRO A 89 4.21 -4.86 3.42
CA PRO A 89 3.67 -4.32 2.18
C PRO A 89 4.31 -2.97 1.81
N LEU A 90 4.86 -2.86 0.60
CA LEU A 90 5.59 -1.66 0.17
C LEU A 90 4.89 -0.91 -0.96
N PHE A 91 4.50 -1.60 -2.03
CA PHE A 91 3.94 -0.97 -3.23
C PHE A 91 2.78 -1.78 -3.82
N SER A 92 1.92 -1.11 -4.58
CA SER A 92 0.84 -1.75 -5.34
C SER A 92 1.13 -1.71 -6.83
N SER A 93 0.77 -2.78 -7.55
CA SER A 93 0.74 -2.78 -9.02
C SER A 93 -0.19 -1.70 -9.60
N LEU A 94 -1.20 -1.23 -8.86
CA LEU A 94 -2.08 -0.12 -9.28
C LEU A 94 -1.35 1.22 -9.38
N ASP A 95 -0.27 1.38 -8.63
CA ASP A 95 0.57 2.58 -8.61
C ASP A 95 1.87 2.38 -9.40
N LYS A 96 2.07 1.21 -10.01
CA LYS A 96 3.22 0.88 -10.88
C LYS A 96 2.98 1.44 -12.28
N TYR A 97 4.03 1.97 -12.89
CA TYR A 97 3.98 2.45 -14.27
C TYR A 97 5.29 2.15 -15.02
N ASP A 98 5.25 2.31 -16.34
CA ASP A 98 6.44 2.20 -17.18
C ASP A 98 7.17 3.55 -17.23
N SER A 99 8.29 3.63 -16.54
CA SER A 99 9.14 4.83 -16.51
C SER A 99 10.21 4.84 -17.60
N GLY A 100 10.43 3.72 -18.29
CA GLY A 100 11.54 3.55 -19.23
C GLY A 100 12.93 3.51 -18.60
N THR A 101 13.05 3.47 -17.26
CA THR A 101 14.37 3.46 -16.59
C THR A 101 15.01 2.08 -16.47
N GLY A 102 14.21 1.02 -16.63
CA GLY A 102 14.66 -0.37 -16.49
C GLY A 102 14.55 -0.94 -15.08
N TRP A 103 13.88 -0.24 -14.16
CA TRP A 103 13.55 -0.72 -12.82
C TRP A 103 12.06 -0.54 -12.53
N PRO A 104 11.43 -1.39 -11.70
CA PRO A 104 10.04 -1.20 -11.29
C PRO A 104 9.86 0.18 -10.64
N SER A 105 8.94 0.95 -11.21
CA SER A 105 8.71 2.34 -10.83
C SER A 105 7.28 2.55 -10.38
N PHE A 106 7.11 3.26 -9.25
CA PHE A 106 5.82 3.52 -8.62
C PHE A 106 5.63 5.01 -8.38
N VAL A 107 4.37 5.46 -8.34
CA VAL A 107 4.06 6.88 -8.06
C VAL A 107 3.94 7.20 -6.57
N ARG A 108 3.74 6.18 -5.73
CA ARG A 108 3.63 6.27 -4.26
C ARG A 108 3.78 4.89 -3.58
N PRO A 109 4.15 4.84 -2.28
CA PRO A 109 4.05 3.61 -1.49
C PRO A 109 2.60 3.20 -1.24
N LEU A 110 2.37 1.91 -1.04
CA LEU A 110 1.08 1.34 -0.64
C LEU A 110 0.68 1.83 0.76
N GLU A 111 1.63 1.79 1.69
CA GLU A 111 1.49 2.34 3.04
C GLU A 111 2.65 3.30 3.30
N PRO A 112 2.42 4.63 3.38
CA PRO A 112 3.50 5.58 3.62
C PRO A 112 4.30 5.32 4.90
N ALA A 113 3.70 4.66 5.90
CA ALA A 113 4.37 4.32 7.14
C ALA A 113 5.38 3.16 7.03
N ASN A 114 5.30 2.35 5.97
CA ASN A 114 6.19 1.19 5.76
C ASN A 114 7.47 1.56 5.00
N VAL A 115 7.61 2.83 4.61
CA VAL A 115 8.76 3.34 3.86
C VAL A 115 9.38 4.51 4.60
N THR A 116 10.70 4.63 4.54
CA THR A 116 11.46 5.75 5.06
C THR A 116 12.34 6.35 3.97
N GLU A 117 12.50 7.66 4.02
CA GLU A 117 13.27 8.43 3.04
C GLU A 117 14.49 9.05 3.73
N HIS A 118 15.67 8.86 3.13
CA HIS A 118 16.96 9.29 3.70
C HIS A 118 17.76 10.06 2.66
N GLU A 119 18.47 11.09 3.09
CA GLU A 119 19.32 11.86 2.19
C GLU A 119 20.59 11.05 1.82
N ASP A 120 20.75 10.72 0.54
CA ASP A 120 21.91 10.02 -0.02
C ASP A 120 22.79 11.03 -0.77
N ARG A 121 23.87 11.46 -0.12
CA ARG A 121 24.83 12.44 -0.66
C ARG A 121 25.97 11.72 -1.38
N GLY A 122 25.91 11.71 -2.70
CA GLY A 122 27.05 11.37 -3.55
C GLY A 122 27.98 12.56 -3.80
N PHE A 123 29.14 12.31 -4.43
CA PHE A 123 30.11 13.36 -4.78
C PHE A 123 29.57 14.42 -5.76
N PHE A 124 28.53 14.10 -6.54
CA PHE A 124 27.98 14.99 -7.60
C PHE A 124 26.45 15.13 -7.60
N THR A 125 25.73 14.37 -6.77
CA THR A 125 24.27 14.39 -6.73
C THR A 125 23.79 14.06 -5.32
N THR A 126 22.72 14.74 -4.90
CA THR A 126 21.94 14.36 -3.72
C THR A 126 20.70 13.63 -4.24
N ARG A 127 20.53 12.38 -3.84
CA ARG A 127 19.32 11.59 -4.10
C ARG A 127 18.61 11.32 -2.78
N THR A 128 17.33 10.96 -2.84
CA THR A 128 16.61 10.48 -1.65
C THR A 128 16.53 8.96 -1.71
N GLU A 129 17.27 8.30 -0.84
CA GLU A 129 17.21 6.86 -0.64
C GLU A 129 15.88 6.47 -0.02
N VAL A 130 15.34 5.33 -0.48
CA VAL A 130 14.11 4.74 0.00
C VAL A 130 14.42 3.40 0.66
N ARG A 131 14.00 3.24 1.91
CA ARG A 131 14.21 2.03 2.73
C ARG A 131 12.92 1.51 3.35
N SER A 132 12.82 0.21 3.55
CA SER A 132 11.69 -0.38 4.27
C SER A 132 11.76 -0.08 5.77
N LYS A 133 10.61 0.10 6.43
CA LYS A 133 10.55 0.55 7.82
C LYS A 133 11.00 -0.52 8.79
N HIS A 134 10.56 -1.77 8.59
CA HIS A 134 10.75 -2.84 9.58
C HIS A 134 12.04 -3.63 9.38
N ALA A 135 12.48 -3.82 8.13
CA ALA A 135 13.75 -4.52 7.85
C ALA A 135 14.94 -3.60 7.56
N ASP A 136 14.73 -2.29 7.42
CA ASP A 136 15.78 -1.35 7.00
C ASP A 136 16.47 -1.84 5.71
N SER A 137 15.67 -2.40 4.79
CA SER A 137 16.16 -2.89 3.50
C SER A 137 16.34 -1.71 2.56
N HIS A 138 17.51 -1.59 1.93
CA HIS A 138 17.66 -0.67 0.79
C HIS A 138 16.73 -1.10 -0.35
N LEU A 139 15.79 -0.22 -0.72
CA LEU A 139 14.82 -0.49 -1.78
C LEU A 139 15.25 0.17 -3.08
N GLY A 140 15.70 1.43 -3.01
CA GLY A 140 16.12 2.22 -4.18
C GLY A 140 16.08 3.71 -3.86
N HIS A 141 15.58 4.52 -4.81
CA HIS A 141 15.54 5.98 -4.67
C HIS A 141 14.22 6.57 -5.17
N VAL A 142 13.85 7.73 -4.63
CA VAL A 142 12.73 8.54 -5.10
C VAL A 142 13.24 9.81 -5.80
N PHE A 143 12.56 10.17 -6.89
CA PHE A 143 12.87 11.31 -7.75
C PHE A 143 11.61 12.15 -8.00
N ASP A 144 11.78 13.42 -8.35
CA ASP A 144 10.73 14.41 -8.64
C ASP A 144 10.38 14.53 -10.14
N ASP A 145 10.70 13.48 -10.91
CA ASP A 145 10.49 13.37 -12.36
C ASP A 145 9.37 12.36 -12.73
N GLY A 146 8.48 12.06 -11.78
CA GLY A 146 7.36 11.15 -11.99
C GLY A 146 6.15 11.78 -12.68
N PRO A 147 5.16 10.97 -13.09
CA PRO A 147 3.93 11.46 -13.68
C PRO A 147 3.06 12.18 -12.65
N ALA A 148 2.14 13.02 -13.14
CA ALA A 148 1.07 13.58 -12.34
C ALA A 148 0.17 12.45 -11.77
N PRO A 149 -0.47 12.64 -10.59
CA PRO A 149 -0.55 13.88 -9.82
C PRO A 149 0.57 14.07 -8.78
N THR A 150 1.31 13.01 -8.43
CA THR A 150 2.32 13.11 -7.36
C THR A 150 3.59 13.80 -7.85
N GLY A 151 3.95 13.64 -9.12
CA GLY A 151 5.24 14.07 -9.66
C GLY A 151 6.41 13.22 -9.14
N LEU A 152 6.12 12.13 -8.40
CA LEU A 152 7.15 11.31 -7.76
C LEU A 152 7.37 10.02 -8.53
N ARG A 153 8.63 9.60 -8.61
CA ARG A 153 9.05 8.30 -9.14
C ARG A 153 9.84 7.54 -8.09
N TYR A 154 9.18 6.59 -7.43
CA TYR A 154 9.83 5.58 -6.60
C TYR A 154 10.44 4.52 -7.51
N CYS A 155 11.73 4.61 -7.74
CA CYS A 155 12.51 3.69 -8.58
C CYS A 155 13.17 2.61 -7.73
N MET A 156 12.57 1.43 -7.66
CA MET A 156 12.94 0.37 -6.72
C MET A 156 13.71 -0.76 -7.40
N ASN A 157 14.53 -1.49 -6.65
CA ASN A 157 15.15 -2.73 -7.11
C ASN A 157 14.14 -3.88 -6.96
N SER A 158 13.95 -4.68 -8.01
CA SER A 158 13.19 -5.93 -7.96
C SER A 158 13.77 -6.90 -6.93
N ALA A 159 15.09 -6.96 -6.80
CA ALA A 159 15.76 -7.78 -5.79
C ALA A 159 15.50 -7.34 -4.33
N ALA A 160 14.84 -6.20 -4.10
CA ALA A 160 14.36 -5.83 -2.76
C ALA A 160 12.88 -6.21 -2.53
N LEU A 161 12.19 -6.67 -3.58
CA LEU A 161 10.75 -6.88 -3.59
C LEU A 161 10.43 -8.37 -3.77
N ARG A 162 9.26 -8.76 -3.29
CA ARG A 162 8.61 -10.03 -3.62
C ARG A 162 7.17 -9.73 -4.04
N PHE A 163 6.77 -10.23 -5.21
CA PHE A 163 5.42 -10.02 -5.71
C PHE A 163 4.42 -11.02 -5.09
N VAL A 164 3.26 -10.51 -4.68
CA VAL A 164 2.11 -11.28 -4.19
C VAL A 164 0.91 -11.00 -5.10
N PRO A 165 0.50 -11.94 -5.96
CA PRO A 165 -0.65 -11.76 -6.84
C PRO A 165 -1.96 -11.67 -6.05
N VAL A 166 -2.97 -11.00 -6.62
CA VAL A 166 -4.27 -10.75 -5.97
C VAL A 166 -4.92 -12.02 -5.43
N ASP A 167 -4.84 -13.12 -6.17
CA ASP A 167 -5.44 -14.41 -5.79
C ASP A 167 -4.75 -15.09 -4.60
N ARG A 168 -3.53 -14.65 -4.22
CA ARG A 168 -2.80 -15.14 -3.04
C ARG A 168 -2.82 -14.19 -1.85
N LEU A 169 -3.35 -12.97 -1.99
CA LEU A 169 -3.33 -11.98 -0.91
C LEU A 169 -3.94 -12.52 0.39
N GLU A 170 -5.12 -13.14 0.33
CA GLU A 170 -5.76 -13.69 1.54
C GLU A 170 -4.95 -14.83 2.14
N SER A 171 -4.53 -15.80 1.32
CA SER A 171 -3.77 -16.97 1.78
C SER A 171 -2.40 -16.62 2.34
N GLU A 172 -1.80 -15.51 1.91
CA GLU A 172 -0.49 -15.05 2.38
C GLU A 172 -0.59 -14.01 3.51
N GLY A 173 -1.79 -13.70 4.02
CA GLY A 173 -1.98 -12.79 5.17
C GLY A 173 -2.07 -11.30 4.82
N TYR A 174 -2.30 -10.98 3.54
CA TYR A 174 -2.45 -9.63 2.99
C TYR A 174 -3.90 -9.32 2.56
N GLY A 175 -4.88 -10.07 3.10
CA GLY A 175 -6.29 -9.99 2.70
C GLY A 175 -6.91 -8.59 2.84
N GLN A 176 -6.38 -7.74 3.73
CA GLN A 176 -6.81 -6.35 3.89
C GLN A 176 -6.64 -5.49 2.62
N TYR A 177 -5.77 -5.90 1.68
CA TYR A 177 -5.53 -5.17 0.43
C TYR A 177 -6.40 -5.63 -0.74
N LEU A 178 -7.14 -6.74 -0.60
CA LEU A 178 -8.07 -7.23 -1.63
C LEU A 178 -9.07 -6.17 -2.13
N PRO A 179 -9.68 -5.34 -1.27
CA PRO A 179 -10.66 -4.34 -1.73
C PRO A 179 -10.08 -3.31 -2.72
N LEU A 180 -8.77 -3.05 -2.69
CA LEU A 180 -8.12 -2.11 -3.63
C LEU A 180 -8.29 -2.57 -5.08
N PHE A 181 -8.11 -3.88 -5.32
CA PHE A 181 -8.18 -4.47 -6.66
C PHE A 181 -9.61 -4.73 -7.13
N GLN A 182 -10.54 -4.93 -6.20
CA GLN A 182 -11.97 -5.06 -6.53
C GLN A 182 -12.60 -3.73 -6.95
N GLN A 183 -12.11 -2.61 -6.39
CA GLN A 183 -12.56 -1.28 -6.77
C GLN A 183 -11.99 -0.86 -8.12
N ALA A 184 -10.72 -1.18 -8.40
CA ALA A 184 -10.07 -0.86 -9.67
C ALA A 184 -10.63 -1.65 -10.86
N ALA A 185 -11.22 -2.83 -10.63
CA ALA A 185 -11.83 -3.67 -11.67
C ALA A 185 -13.26 -3.24 -12.07
N LYS A 186 -13.83 -2.23 -11.41
CA LYS A 186 -15.16 -1.67 -11.72
C LYS A 186 -15.05 -0.41 -12.57
#